data_AF-A0A382YGJ7-F1
#
_entry.id   AF-A0A382YGJ7-F1
#
_cell.length_a   1.000
_cell.length_b   1.000
_cell.length_c   1.000
_cell.angle_alpha   90.00
_cell.angle_beta   90.00
_cell.angle_gamma   90.00
#
_symmetry.space_group_name_H-M   'P 1'
#
loop_
_entity.id
_entity.type
_entity.pdbx_description
1 polymer ?
#
loop_
_entity_poly.entity_id
_entity_poly.type
_entity_poly.pdbx_seq_one_letter_code
_entity_poly.pdbx_strand_id
1 'polypeptide(L)' 'KDGRKHAELVEVKPKAQTNMESAGRSIGKKKQVIINQAKWEAATAYAKQNRIRFRVVSEEQLFHNGNRK' A
#
# COMPACT_ATOMS: atom_id res chain seq x y z
N LYS A 1 21.55 15.57 15.37
CA LYS A 1 20.24 15.49 14.66
C LYS A 1 20.37 14.30 13.72
N ASP A 2 20.36 13.10 14.30
CA ASP A 2 20.81 11.86 13.65
C ASP A 2 19.64 11.02 13.16
N GLY A 3 18.78 11.65 12.36
CA GLY A 3 17.77 10.92 11.60
C GLY A 3 18.38 10.49 10.27
N ARG A 4 18.64 9.19 10.11
CA ARG A 4 18.95 8.65 8.78
C ARG A 4 17.82 9.04 7.83
N LYS A 5 18.14 9.76 6.76
CA LYS A 5 17.16 10.15 5.75
C LYS A 5 16.76 8.90 4.97
N HIS A 6 15.51 8.49 5.11
CA HIS A 6 14.93 7.41 4.34
C HIS A 6 14.03 8.00 3.26
N ALA A 7 14.20 7.54 2.02
CA ALA A 7 13.27 7.82 0.95
C ALA A 7 12.13 6.80 1.00
N GLU A 8 10.88 7.25 0.95
CA GLU A 8 9.72 6.37 0.90
C GLU A 8 8.86 6.71 -0.32
N LEU A 9 8.38 5.66 -0.99
CA LEU A 9 7.39 5.75 -2.05
C LEU A 9 6.08 5.17 -1.51
N VAL A 10 5.05 6.00 -1.45
CA VAL A 10 3.77 5.64 -0.85
C VAL A 10 2.68 5.73 -1.90
N GLU A 11 1.99 4.62 -2.13
CA GLU A 11 0.80 4.57 -2.97
C GLU A 11 -0.46 4.59 -2.09
N VAL A 12 -1.39 5.49 -2.39
CA VAL A 12 -2.68 5.58 -1.69
C VAL A 12 -3.74 4.82 -2.49
N LYS A 13 -4.39 3.81 -1.88
CA LYS A 13 -5.48 3.05 -2.49
C LYS A 13 -6.67 2.85 -1.55
N PRO A 14 -7.91 2.85 -2.09
CA PRO A 14 -9.08 2.52 -1.30
C PRO A 14 -9.01 1.06 -0.81
N LYS A 15 -9.37 0.83 0.45
CA LYS A 15 -9.22 -0.47 1.17
C LYS A 15 -9.87 -1.66 0.45
N ALA A 16 -10.97 -1.42 -0.27
CA ALA A 16 -11.66 -2.44 -1.06
C ALA A 16 -10.82 -3.02 -2.21
N GLN A 17 -9.69 -2.38 -2.55
CA GLN A 17 -8.77 -2.79 -3.62
C GLN A 17 -7.39 -3.22 -3.10
N THR A 18 -7.18 -3.23 -1.77
CA THR A 18 -5.86 -3.52 -1.17
C THR A 18 -5.67 -4.97 -0.76
N ASN A 19 -6.73 -5.71 -0.43
CA ASN A 19 -6.62 -7.10 0.00
C ASN A 19 -7.79 -7.98 -0.50
N MET A 20 -7.53 -9.28 -0.59
CA MET A 20 -8.51 -10.26 -1.06
C MET A 20 -9.71 -10.40 -0.10
N GLU A 21 -9.51 -10.13 1.19
CA GLU A 21 -10.58 -10.10 2.19
C GLU A 21 -11.59 -8.96 1.92
N SER A 22 -11.12 -7.75 1.60
CA SER A 22 -12.01 -6.61 1.33
C SER A 22 -12.63 -6.65 -0.07
N ALA A 23 -12.09 -7.45 -0.99
CA ALA A 23 -12.67 -7.67 -2.32
C ALA A 23 -13.99 -8.46 -2.26
N GLY A 24 -14.24 -9.20 -1.17
CA GLY A 24 -15.46 -9.98 -0.97
C GLY A 24 -15.66 -11.09 -2.01
N ARG A 25 -16.91 -11.39 -2.38
CA ARG A 25 -17.26 -12.47 -3.34
C ARG A 25 -17.14 -12.06 -4.82
N SER A 26 -16.89 -10.79 -5.13
CA SER A 26 -16.87 -10.32 -6.52
C SER A 26 -15.59 -10.75 -7.25
N ILE A 27 -15.76 -11.56 -8.31
CA ILE A 27 -14.64 -12.03 -9.16
C ILE A 27 -13.90 -10.86 -9.82
N GLY A 28 -14.63 -9.83 -10.25
CA GLY A 28 -14.03 -8.63 -10.85
C GLY A 28 -13.07 -7.90 -9.92
N LYS A 29 -13.46 -7.73 -8.64
CA LYS A 29 -12.60 -7.12 -7.62
C LYS A 29 -11.38 -7.97 -7.31
N LYS A 30 -11.53 -9.30 -7.21
CA LYS A 30 -10.40 -10.23 -7.01
C LYS A 30 -9.36 -10.15 -8.12
N LYS A 31 -9.79 -10.08 -9.39
CA LYS A 31 -8.88 -9.89 -10.53
C LYS A 31 -8.07 -8.60 -10.41
N GLN A 32 -8.72 -7.49 -10.02
CA GLN A 32 -8.02 -6.22 -9.81
C GLN A 32 -7.00 -6.28 -8.68
N VAL A 33 -7.33 -6.95 -7.56
CA VAL A 33 -6.38 -7.16 -6.45
C VAL A 33 -5.15 -7.94 -6.91
N ILE A 34 -5.33 -9.01 -7.70
CA ILE A 34 -4.21 -9.81 -8.23
C ILE A 34 -3.32 -8.97 -9.15
N ILE A 35 -3.91 -8.21 -10.07
CA ILE A 35 -3.17 -7.32 -10.97
C ILE A 35 -2.40 -6.26 -10.17
N ASN A 36 -3.03 -5.68 -9.15
CA ASN A 36 -2.39 -4.70 -8.29
C ASN A 36 -1.25 -5.32 -7.47
N GLN A 37 -1.41 -6.54 -6.98
CA GLN A 37 -0.37 -7.27 -6.27
C GLN A 37 0.88 -7.46 -7.13
N ALA A 38 0.70 -7.84 -8.41
CA ALA A 38 1.80 -7.96 -9.36
C ALA A 38 2.49 -6.61 -9.63
N LYS A 39 1.73 -5.52 -9.74
CA LYS A 39 2.30 -4.16 -9.87
C LYS A 39 3.11 -3.77 -8.63
N TRP A 40 2.63 -4.09 -7.43
CA TRP A 40 3.31 -3.77 -6.19
C TRP A 40 4.57 -4.60 -5.97
N GLU A 41 4.60 -5.84 -6.45
CA GLU A 41 5.82 -6.65 -6.44
C GLU A 41 6.92 -5.99 -7.28
N ALA A 42 6.59 -5.57 -8.50
CA ALA A 42 7.52 -4.82 -9.35
C ALA A 42 7.96 -3.48 -8.72
N ALA A 43 7.02 -2.72 -8.15
CA ALA A 43 7.32 -1.46 -7.46
C ALA A 43 8.21 -1.67 -6.22
N THR A 44 8.00 -2.76 -5.48
CA THR A 44 8.82 -3.13 -4.32
C THR A 44 10.23 -3.50 -4.74
N ALA A 45 10.39 -4.26 -5.82
CA ALA A 45 11.69 -4.60 -6.37
C ALA A 45 12.47 -3.36 -6.81
N TYR A 46 11.81 -2.43 -7.54
CA TYR A 46 12.39 -1.15 -7.92
C TYR A 46 12.79 -0.30 -6.71
N ALA A 47 11.88 -0.15 -5.74
CA ALA A 47 12.14 0.64 -4.55
C ALA A 47 13.32 0.06 -3.75
N LYS A 48 13.40 -1.27 -3.61
CA LYS A 48 14.51 -1.96 -2.94
C LYS A 48 15.85 -1.69 -3.63
N GLN A 49 15.90 -1.73 -4.98
CA GLN A 49 17.11 -1.40 -5.74
C GLN A 49 17.57 0.04 -5.50
N ASN A 50 16.63 0.97 -5.32
CA ASN A 50 16.89 2.39 -5.12
C ASN A 50 17.03 2.80 -3.64
N ARG A 51 17.05 1.84 -2.70
CA ARG A 51 17.03 2.09 -1.24
C ARG A 51 15.84 2.94 -0.77
N ILE A 52 14.73 2.83 -1.50
CA ILE A 52 13.43 3.46 -1.20
C ILE A 52 12.55 2.41 -0.52
N ARG A 53 11.77 2.81 0.49
CA ARG A 53 10.75 1.94 1.08
C ARG A 53 9.43 2.12 0.33
N PHE A 54 8.92 1.05 -0.27
CA PHE A 54 7.58 1.05 -0.88
C PHE A 54 6.52 0.66 0.16
N ARG A 55 5.44 1.44 0.26
CA ARG A 55 4.28 1.14 1.10
C ARG A 55 2.99 1.43 0.35
N VAL A 56 1.99 0.58 0.55
CA VAL A 56 0.62 0.85 0.12
C VAL A 56 -0.17 1.21 1.37
N VAL A 57 -0.82 2.36 1.36
CA VAL A 57 -1.63 2.85 2.48
C VAL A 57 -3.06 3.13 2.02
N SER A 58 -4.02 2.91 2.91
CA SER A 58 -5.41 3.29 2.67
C SER A 58 -5.74 4.63 3.31
N GLU A 59 -6.83 5.25 2.85
CA GLU A 59 -7.34 6.52 3.41
C GLU A 59 -7.62 6.40 4.92
N GLU A 60 -8.14 5.25 5.37
CA GLU A 60 -8.36 4.98 6.79
C GLU A 60 -7.06 5.05 7.61
N GLN A 61 -5.93 4.62 7.05
CA GLN A 61 -4.63 4.69 7.71
C GLN A 61 -4.02 6.10 7.68
N LEU A 62 -4.38 6.91 6.69
CA LEU A 62 -3.95 8.31 6.57
C LEU A 62 -4.75 9.23 7.49
N PHE A 63 -6.06 8.97 7.63
CA PHE A 63 -7.00 9.81 8.35
C PHE A 63 -7.47 9.19 9.68
N HIS A 64 -6.76 8.18 10.20
CA HIS A 64 -7.01 7.67 11.55
C HIS A 64 -6.62 8.76 12.57
N ASN A 65 -7.56 9.67 12.81
CA ASN A 65 -7.53 10.61 13.92
C ASN A 65 -7.65 9.77 15.19
N GLY A 66 -6.51 9.34 15.74
CA GLY A 66 -6.48 8.51 16.94
C GLY A 66 -7.39 9.09 18.01
N ASN A 67 -8.20 8.25 18.65
CA ASN A 67 -8.89 8.64 19.86
C ASN A 67 -7.82 9.12 20.86
N ARG A 68 -7.79 10.43 21.11
CA ARG A 68 -7.07 11.01 22.24
C ARG A 68 -7.62 10.31 23.48
N LYS A 69 -6.85 9.38 24.05
CA LYS A 69 -7.04 8.93 25.43
C LYS A 69 -6.20 9.82 26.33
#